data_AF-A0A5M5C325-F1
#
_entry.id   AF-A0A5M5C325-F1
#
_cell.length_a   1.000
_cell.length_b   1.000
_cell.length_c   1.000
_cell.angle_alpha   90.00
_cell.angle_beta   90.00
_cell.angle_gamma   90.00
#
_symmetry.space_group_name_H-M   'P 1'
#
loop_
_entity.id
_entity.type
_entity.pdbx_description
1 polymer ?
#
loop_
_entity_poly.entity_id
_entity_poly.type
_entity_poly.pdbx_seq_one_letter_code
_entity_poly.pdbx_strand_id
1 'polypeptide(L)'
;MQYNTQQKRMPLPEYGRSIQNMVDYALTIQDRAERQRCANTIINIMGNMFPHLRDVPDFKHKLWDHLAIMSGFELDIDYPYEIIRKDN
;
A
#
# COMPACT_ATOMS: atom_id res chain seq x y z
N MET A 1 23.33 17.34 0.18
CA MET A 1 23.99 16.05 -0.05
C MET A 1 22.93 14.97 0.07
N GLN A 2 22.83 14.08 -0.92
CA GLN A 2 21.78 13.07 -1.03
C GLN A 2 22.02 11.96 -0.01
N TYR A 3 21.16 11.85 1.00
CA TYR A 3 21.22 10.75 1.95
C TYR A 3 20.61 9.50 1.31
N ASN A 4 21.47 8.79 0.58
CA ASN A 4 21.19 7.50 -0.05
C ASN A 4 21.61 6.36 0.89
N THR A 5 21.18 6.41 2.16
CA THR A 5 21.50 5.38 3.15
C THR A 5 20.20 4.81 3.72
N GLN A 6 19.99 3.52 3.48
CA GLN A 6 18.79 2.72 3.74
C GLN A 6 17.80 2.76 2.56
N GLN A 7 18.04 1.98 1.52
CA GLN A 7 16.90 1.49 0.72
C GLN A 7 15.89 0.94 1.73
N LYS A 8 14.72 1.60 1.89
CA LYS A 8 13.62 1.10 2.74
C LYS A 8 13.52 -0.40 2.45
N ARG A 9 13.68 -1.25 3.49
CA ARG A 9 13.54 -2.70 3.33
C ARG A 9 12.22 -2.90 2.60
N MET A 10 12.28 -3.46 1.39
CA MET A 10 11.06 -3.75 0.64
C MET A 10 10.34 -4.83 1.43
N PRO A 11 9.24 -4.51 2.14
CA PRO A 11 8.62 -5.49 3.01
C PRO A 11 8.01 -6.63 2.19
N LEU A 12 7.64 -6.33 0.94
CA LEU A 12 6.97 -7.24 0.02
C LEU A 12 7.62 -7.14 -1.38
N PRO A 13 8.76 -7.83 -1.61
CA PRO A 13 9.41 -7.83 -2.92
C PRO A 13 8.55 -8.47 -4.03
N GLU A 14 7.54 -9.26 -3.65
CA GLU A 14 6.61 -9.94 -4.57
C GLU A 14 5.81 -8.98 -5.47
N TYR A 15 5.51 -7.76 -4.99
CA TYR A 15 4.82 -6.73 -5.78
C TYR A 15 5.76 -5.90 -6.66
N GLY A 16 7.08 -6.03 -6.45
CA GLY A 16 8.11 -5.31 -7.18
C GLY A 16 8.21 -3.82 -6.85
N ARG A 17 9.17 -3.15 -7.50
CA ARG A 17 9.48 -1.73 -7.28
C ARG A 17 8.36 -0.80 -7.74
N SER A 18 7.59 -1.20 -8.74
CA SER A 18 6.52 -0.38 -9.34
C SER A 18 5.44 -0.03 -8.31
N ILE A 19 4.96 -1.00 -7.53
CA ILE A 19 3.98 -0.73 -6.47
C ILE A 19 4.59 0.11 -5.35
N GLN A 20 5.83 -0.20 -4.95
CA GLN A 20 6.51 0.58 -3.91
C GLN A 20 6.61 2.07 -4.29
N ASN A 21 6.91 2.38 -5.56
CA ASN A 21 6.95 3.76 -6.05
C ASN A 21 5.57 4.43 -6.03
N MET A 22 4.49 3.69 -6.33
CA MET A 22 3.13 4.23 -6.25
C MET A 22 2.72 4.52 -4.80
N VAL A 23 3.09 3.65 -3.86
CA VAL A 23 2.84 3.86 -2.43
C VAL A 23 3.64 5.06 -1.91
N ASP A 24 4.90 5.18 -2.31
CA ASP A 24 5.75 6.33 -1.98
C ASP A 24 5.13 7.64 -2.51
N TYR A 25 4.66 7.64 -3.75
CA TYR A 25 3.93 8.77 -4.32
C TYR A 25 2.67 9.10 -3.52
N ALA A 26 1.88 8.10 -3.10
CA ALA A 26 0.70 8.33 -2.28
C ALA A 26 1.03 9.01 -0.94
N LEU A 27 2.20 8.73 -0.34
CA LEU A 27 2.68 9.41 0.88
C LEU A 27 3.03 10.89 0.63
N THR A 28 3.42 11.27 -0.60
CA THR A 28 3.69 12.67 -0.96
C THR A 28 2.44 13.52 -1.14
N ILE A 29 1.27 12.89 -1.32
CA ILE A 29 0.01 13.60 -1.56
C ILE A 29 -0.45 14.24 -0.25
N GLN A 30 -0.67 15.56 -0.28
CA GLN A 30 -1.13 16.34 0.87
C GLN A 30 -2.65 16.26 1.05
N ASP A 31 -3.41 16.24 -0.04
CA ASP A 31 -4.87 16.17 0.01
C ASP A 31 -5.34 14.76 0.38
N ARG A 32 -6.15 14.66 1.43
CA ARG A 32 -6.64 13.37 1.95
C ARG A 32 -7.51 12.64 0.92
N ALA A 33 -8.32 13.36 0.14
CA ALA A 33 -9.19 12.76 -0.85
C ALA A 33 -8.40 12.22 -2.05
N GLU A 34 -7.40 12.97 -2.53
CA GLU A 34 -6.48 12.52 -3.56
C GLU A 34 -5.62 11.33 -3.09
N ARG A 35 -5.12 11.37 -1.85
CA ARG A 35 -4.37 10.26 -1.25
C ARG A 35 -5.21 9.00 -1.20
N GLN A 36 -6.47 9.11 -0.79
CA GLN A 36 -7.41 8.00 -0.76
C GLN A 36 -7.71 7.46 -2.16
N ARG A 37 -7.88 8.32 -3.17
CA ARG A 37 -8.03 7.88 -4.57
C ARG A 37 -6.79 7.14 -5.06
N CYS A 38 -5.61 7.63 -4.71
CA CYS A 38 -4.34 6.99 -5.06
C CYS A 38 -4.24 5.60 -4.43
N ALA A 39 -4.50 5.48 -3.12
CA ALA A 39 -4.53 4.21 -2.41
C ALA A 39 -5.50 3.19 -3.05
N ASN A 40 -6.73 3.61 -3.35
CA ASN A 40 -7.70 2.75 -4.04
C ASN A 40 -7.21 2.28 -5.42
N THR A 41 -6.52 3.16 -6.15
CA THR A 41 -5.93 2.82 -7.46
C THR A 41 -4.84 1.76 -7.31
N ILE A 42 -3.96 1.90 -6.32
CA ILE A 42 -2.89 0.93 -6.03
C ILE A 42 -3.49 -0.44 -5.72
N ILE A 43 -4.51 -0.50 -4.85
CA ILE A 43 -5.22 -1.75 -4.52
C ILE A 43 -5.81 -2.41 -5.77
N ASN A 44 -6.41 -1.63 -6.67
CA ASN A 44 -6.96 -2.17 -7.92
C ASN A 44 -5.88 -2.72 -8.85
N ILE A 45 -4.70 -2.11 -8.89
CA ILE A 45 -3.55 -2.59 -9.67
C ILE A 45 -3.02 -3.89 -9.04
N MET A 46 -2.83 -3.93 -7.71
CA MET A 46 -2.40 -5.13 -7.00
C MET A 46 -3.37 -6.30 -7.24
N GLY A 47 -4.68 -6.06 -7.19
CA GLY A 47 -5.70 -7.07 -7.49
C GLY A 47 -5.77 -7.51 -8.96
N ASN A 48 -5.24 -6.71 -9.90
CA ASN A 48 -5.09 -7.12 -11.30
C ASN A 48 -3.81 -7.94 -11.53
N MET A 49 -2.72 -7.63 -10.81
CA MET A 49 -1.48 -8.40 -10.90
C MET A 49 -1.60 -9.78 -10.23
N PHE A 50 -2.41 -9.89 -9.18
CA PHE A 50 -2.62 -11.13 -8.44
C PHE A 50 -4.08 -11.63 -8.61
N PRO A 51 -4.51 -12.01 -9.82
CA PRO A 51 -5.90 -12.44 -10.07
C PRO A 51 -6.26 -13.72 -9.31
N HIS A 52 -5.27 -14.54 -8.98
CA HIS A 52 -5.42 -15.75 -8.16
C HIS A 52 -5.87 -15.46 -6.73
N LEU A 53 -5.62 -14.24 -6.22
CA LEU A 53 -6.13 -13.85 -4.91
C LEU A 53 -7.64 -13.59 -4.93
N ARG A 54 -8.29 -13.40 -6.09
CA ARG A 54 -9.73 -13.09 -6.16
C ARG A 54 -10.64 -14.19 -5.61
N ASP A 55 -10.18 -15.44 -5.63
CA ASP A 55 -10.91 -16.59 -5.09
C ASP A 55 -10.75 -16.72 -3.57
N VAL A 56 -9.80 -15.97 -2.99
CA VAL A 56 -9.52 -16.00 -1.55
C VAL A 56 -10.54 -15.10 -0.85
N PRO A 57 -11.31 -15.62 0.13
CA PRO A 57 -12.11 -14.77 0.99
C PRO A 57 -11.20 -13.73 1.66
N ASP A 58 -11.68 -12.49 1.74
CA ASP A 58 -10.92 -11.36 2.32
C ASP A 58 -9.67 -10.93 1.55
N PHE A 59 -9.54 -11.25 0.26
CA PHE A 59 -8.39 -10.80 -0.53
C PHE A 59 -8.21 -9.29 -0.55
N LYS A 60 -9.32 -8.53 -0.62
CA LYS A 60 -9.27 -7.06 -0.56
C LYS A 60 -8.63 -6.60 0.73
N HIS A 61 -8.95 -7.25 1.84
CA HIS A 61 -8.39 -6.94 3.16
C HIS A 61 -6.88 -7.19 3.19
N LYS A 62 -6.41 -8.31 2.62
CA LYS A 62 -4.98 -8.58 2.47
C LYS A 62 -4.24 -7.53 1.63
N LEU A 63 -4.85 -7.07 0.53
CA LEU A 63 -4.25 -6.02 -0.28
C LEU A 63 -4.09 -4.71 0.50
N TRP A 64 -5.10 -4.34 1.29
CA TRP A 64 -5.04 -3.17 2.16
C TRP A 64 -3.97 -3.32 3.25
N ASP A 65 -3.82 -4.51 3.82
CA ASP A 65 -2.76 -4.84 4.78
C ASP A 65 -1.36 -4.67 4.15
N HIS A 66 -1.15 -5.23 2.96
CA HIS A 66 0.08 -5.08 2.20
C HIS A 66 0.40 -3.61 1.89
N LEU A 67 -0.60 -2.83 1.48
CA LEU A 67 -0.45 -1.39 1.26
C LEU A 67 0.00 -0.67 2.54
N ALA A 68 -0.65 -0.96 3.67
CA ALA A 68 -0.31 -0.37 4.96
C ALA A 68 1.14 -0.71 5.37
N ILE A 69 1.54 -1.98 5.23
CA ILE A 69 2.91 -2.43 5.50
C ILE A 69 3.92 -1.72 4.57
N MET A 70 3.64 -1.62 3.27
CA MET A 70 4.52 -0.95 2.30
C MET A 70 4.67 0.55 2.56
N SER A 71 3.61 1.18 3.08
CA SER A 71 3.63 2.58 3.49
C SER A 71 4.27 2.80 4.86
N GLY A 72 4.62 1.73 5.59
CA GLY A 72 5.10 1.84 6.97
C GLY A 72 4.04 2.31 7.95
N PHE A 73 2.75 2.10 7.67
CA PHE A 73 1.62 2.62 8.43
C PHE A 73 1.56 4.16 8.50
N GLU A 74 2.24 4.85 7.57
CA GLU A 74 2.28 6.32 7.50
C GLU A 74 1.14 6.90 6.63
N LEU A 75 0.39 6.05 5.90
CA LEU A 75 -0.74 6.48 5.07
C LEU A 75 -1.95 6.88 5.92
N ASP A 76 -2.20 8.19 6.05
CA ASP A 76 -3.42 8.72 6.64
C ASP A 76 -4.56 8.74 5.60
N ILE A 77 -5.31 7.62 5.53
CA ILE A 77 -6.47 7.43 4.65
C ILE A 77 -7.63 6.79 5.42
N ASP A 78 -8.85 6.94 4.90
CA ASP A 78 -10.02 6.25 5.43
C ASP A 78 -10.07 4.82 4.85
N TYR A 79 -9.74 3.84 5.67
CA TYR A 79 -9.78 2.44 5.28
C TYR A 79 -11.22 1.93 5.35
N PRO A 80 -11.80 1.42 4.25
CA PRO A 80 -13.17 0.90 4.24
C PRO A 80 -13.31 -0.43 5.02
N TYR A 81 -12.19 -1.01 5.45
CA TYR A 81 -12.11 -2.24 6.23
C TYR A 81 -11.18 -1.99 7.42
N GLU A 82 -11.38 -2.71 8.53
CA GLU A 82 -10.47 -2.70 9.68
C GLU A 82 -9.12 -3.29 9.29
N ILE A 83 -8.22 -2.49 8.71
CA ILE A 83 -6.82 -2.92 8.51
C ILE A 83 -6.21 -3.30 9.86
N ILE A 84 -5.21 -4.19 9.86
CA ILE A 84 -4.39 -4.44 11.05
C ILE A 84 -3.70 -3.12 11.39
N ARG A 85 -4.36 -2.29 12.20
CA ARG A 85 -3.68 -1.26 12.97
C ARG A 85 -2.79 -2.04 13.90
N LYS A 86 -1.50 -1.70 13.88
CA LYS A 86 -0.53 -2.23 14.83
C LYS A 86 -0.93 -1.75 16.23
N ASP A 87 -1.93 -2.41 16.81
CA ASP A 87 -2.28 -2.31 18.22
C ASP A 87 -1.45 -3.37 18.93
N ASN A 88 -0.37 -2.88 19.52
CA ASN A 88 0.43 -3.41 20.63
C ASN A 88 0.90 -4.88 20.55
#